data_AF-T1CCH6-F1
#
_entry.id   AF-T1CCH6-F1
#
_cell.length_a   1.000
_cell.length_b   1.000
_cell.length_c   1.000
_cell.angle_alpha   90.00
_cell.angle_beta   90.00
_cell.angle_gamma   90.00
#
_symmetry.space_group_name_H-M   'P 1'
#
loop_
_entity.id
_entity.type
_entity.pdbx_description
1 polymer ?
#
loop_
_entity_poly.entity_id
_entity_poly.type
_entity_poly.pdbx_seq_one_letter_code
_entity_poly.pdbx_strand_id
1 'polypeptide(L)' 'MEKKVPIKYFRYLDSVSHKRASGPGRYPVKAASEFLKALANAESNAEFKGMDTETLRVTHIAA' A
#
# COMPACT_ATOMS: atom_id res chain seq x y z
N MET A 1 -7.50 10.20 3.49
CA MET A 1 -6.26 9.55 3.98
C MET A 1 -5.49 10.53 4.85
N GLU A 2 -5.31 10.19 6.12
CA GLU A 2 -4.50 10.98 7.04
C GLU A 2 -3.02 10.65 6.88
N LYS A 3 -2.15 11.66 6.89
CA LYS A 3 -0.69 11.50 6.71
C LYS A 3 0.00 11.14 8.03
N LYS A 4 -0.43 10.03 8.66
CA LYS A 4 0.09 9.56 9.95
C LYS A 4 1.39 8.77 9.80
N VAL A 5 1.44 7.87 8.81
CA VAL A 5 2.59 6.99 8.57
C VAL A 5 3.20 7.27 7.20
N PRO A 6 4.50 7.64 7.13
CA PRO A 6 5.18 7.84 5.85
C PRO A 6 5.52 6.49 5.21
N ILE A 7 5.45 6.43 3.87
CA ILE A 7 5.96 5.29 3.12
C ILE A 7 7.43 5.53 2.85
N LYS A 8 8.27 4.57 3.27
CA LYS A 8 9.72 4.59 3.05
C LYS A 8 10.04 4.32 1.59
N TYR A 9 10.90 5.15 1.01
CA TYR A 9 11.45 4.92 -0.33
C TYR A 9 12.82 4.24 -0.22
N PHE A 10 13.10 3.29 -1.12
CA PHE A 10 14.38 2.56 -1.15
C PHE A 10 15.16 2.76 -2.46
N ARG A 11 14.46 2.93 -3.60
CA ARG A 11 15.08 3.05 -4.93
C ARG A 11 15.06 4.48 -5.46
N TYR A 12 13.87 5.08 -5.56
CA TYR A 12 13.68 6.43 -6.09
C TYR A 12 13.86 7.47 -5.00
N LEU A 13 15.12 7.80 -4.69
CA LEU A 13 15.52 8.62 -3.55
C LEU A 13 15.88 10.07 -3.90
N ASP A 14 15.94 10.42 -5.18
CA ASP A 14 16.31 11.77 -5.59
C ASP A 14 15.34 12.82 -5.04
N SER A 15 15.91 13.87 -4.42
CA SER A 15 15.15 14.97 -3.83
C SER A 15 14.05 14.52 -2.83
N VAL A 16 14.28 13.44 -2.08
CA VAL A 16 13.34 12.95 -1.05
C VAL A 16 13.76 13.43 0.34
N SER A 17 12.95 14.28 0.96
CA SER A 17 13.18 14.71 2.34
C SER A 17 13.01 13.56 3.34
N HIS A 18 13.82 13.57 4.38
CA HIS A 18 13.69 12.63 5.49
C HIS A 18 12.43 12.91 6.32
N LYS A 19 11.83 11.83 6.84
CA LYS A 19 10.71 11.83 7.79
C LYS A 19 11.13 11.15 9.08
N ARG A 20 10.58 11.62 10.19
CA ARG A 20 10.81 11.07 11.54
C ARG A 20 10.49 9.57 11.53
N ALA A 21 11.36 8.76 12.13
CA ALA A 21 11.34 7.29 12.19
C ALA A 21 11.59 6.51 10.86
N SER A 22 11.28 7.07 9.69
CA SER A 22 11.34 6.31 8.42
C SER A 22 12.55 6.61 7.51
N GLY A 23 13.29 7.71 7.75
CA GLY A 23 14.30 8.18 6.80
C GLY A 23 13.64 8.76 5.53
N PRO A 24 14.16 8.53 4.31
CA PRO A 24 13.55 9.04 3.08
C PRO A 24 12.11 8.53 2.91
N GLY A 25 11.14 9.45 2.94
CA GLY A 25 9.73 9.07 2.98
C GLY A 25 8.77 10.13 2.45
N ARG A 26 7.69 9.68 1.78
CA ARG A 26 6.59 10.56 1.31
C ARG A 26 5.23 9.94 1.65
N TYR A 27 4.17 10.67 1.31
CA TYR A 27 2.78 10.25 1.47
C TYR A 27 2.10 10.21 0.10
N PRO A 28 2.24 9.13 -0.69
CA PRO A 28 1.69 9.05 -2.04
C PRO A 28 0.17 8.79 -2.00
N VAL A 29 -0.61 9.84 -1.72
CA VAL A 29 -2.06 9.76 -1.50
C VAL A 29 -2.79 9.11 -2.68
N LYS A 30 -2.44 9.49 -3.92
CA LYS A 30 -3.06 8.94 -5.14
C LYS A 30 -2.76 7.45 -5.34
N ALA A 31 -1.50 7.05 -5.18
CA ALA A 31 -1.13 5.64 -5.32
C ALA A 31 -1.84 4.79 -4.26
N ALA A 32 -1.82 5.25 -3.00
CA ALA A 32 -2.50 4.57 -1.91
C ALA A 32 -4.01 4.41 -2.16
N SER A 33 -4.69 5.42 -2.73
CA SER A 33 -6.12 5.28 -3.04
C SER A 33 -6.40 4.24 -4.11
N GLU A 34 -5.54 4.13 -5.13
CA GLU A 34 -5.69 3.09 -6.16
C GLU A 34 -5.37 1.69 -5.61
N PHE A 35 -4.37 1.56 -4.74
CA PHE A 35 -4.09 0.29 -4.06
C PHE A 35 -5.28 -0.18 -3.19
N LEU A 36 -5.96 0.72 -2.48
CA LEU A 36 -7.16 0.34 -1.72
C LEU A 36 -8.28 -0.17 -2.61
N LYS A 37 -8.50 0.45 -3.77
CA LYS A 37 -9.49 -0.03 -4.76
C LYS A 37 -9.11 -1.41 -5.28
N ALA A 38 -7.83 -1.63 -5.59
CA ALA A 38 -7.34 -2.92 -6.07
C ALA A 38 -7.51 -4.03 -5.01
N LEU A 39 -7.25 -3.72 -3.74
CA LEU A 39 -7.44 -4.65 -2.63
C LEU A 39 -8.92 -4.99 -2.41
N ALA A 40 -9.82 -4.00 -2.44
CA ALA A 40 -11.27 -4.24 -2.31
C ALA A 40 -11.80 -5.15 -3.44
N ASN A 41 -11.31 -4.96 -4.67
CA ASN A 41 -11.65 -5.83 -5.79
C ASN A 41 -11.08 -7.25 -5.61
N ALA A 42 -9.86 -7.37 -5.09
CA ALA A 42 -9.25 -8.67 -4.81
C ALA A 42 -10.00 -9.43 -3.70
N GLU A 43 -10.46 -8.72 -2.66
CA GLU A 43 -11.29 -9.26 -1.59
C GLU A 43 -12.64 -9.74 -2.10
N SER A 44 -13.35 -8.91 -2.89
CA SER A 44 -14.62 -9.30 -3.52
C SER A 44 -14.47 -10.57 -4.38
N ASN A 45 -13.35 -10.70 -5.09
CA ASN A 45 -13.04 -11.89 -5.89
C ASN A 45 -12.71 -13.12 -5.02
N ALA A 46 -12.12 -12.93 -3.84
CA ALA A 46 -11.82 -14.00 -2.90
C ALA A 46 -13.09 -14.51 -2.22
N GLU A 47 -13.98 -13.60 -1.81
CA GLU A 47 -15.32 -13.91 -1.28
C GLU A 47 -16.14 -14.70 -2.31
N PHE A 48 -16.15 -14.26 -3.57
CA PHE A 48 -16.83 -14.97 -4.65
C PHE A 48 -16.31 -16.40 -4.83
N LYS A 49 -15.02 -16.62 -4.57
CA LYS A 49 -14.39 -17.95 -4.62
C LYS A 49 -14.58 -18.76 -3.33
N GLY A 50 -15.28 -18.24 -2.33
CA GLY A 50 -15.52 -18.90 -1.04
C GLY A 50 -14.27 -18.99 -0.17
N MET A 51 -13.29 -18.10 -0.35
CA MET A 51 -12.12 -18.01 0.52
C MET A 51 -12.45 -17.22 1.79
N ASP A 52 -11.83 -17.57 2.91
CA ASP A 52 -11.92 -16.81 4.16
C ASP A 52 -11.11 -15.52 4.05
N THR A 53 -11.79 -14.37 4.03
CA THR A 53 -11.19 -13.04 3.83
C THR A 53 -10.35 -12.56 5.01
N GLU A 54 -10.60 -13.07 6.22
CA GLU A 54 -9.89 -12.64 7.43
C GLU A 54 -8.45 -13.18 7.48
N THR A 55 -8.19 -14.31 6.82
CA THR A 55 -6.88 -14.98 6.85
C THR A 55 -6.06 -14.77 5.57
N LEU A 56 -6.56 -13.98 4.61
CA LEU A 56 -5.85 -13.70 3.36
C LEU A 56 -4.57 -12.91 3.59
N ARG A 57 -3.54 -13.24 2.81
CA ARG A 57 -2.27 -12.52 2.79
C ARG A 57 -1.88 -12.16 1.36
N VAL A 58 -1.33 -10.97 1.18
CA VAL A 58 -0.69 -10.56 -0.08
C VAL A 58 0.58 -11.37 -0.27
N THR A 59 0.58 -12.32 -1.21
CA THR A 59 1.74 -13.18 -1.54
C THR A 59 2.62 -12.60 -2.63
N HIS A 60 2.02 -11.89 -3.58
CA HIS A 60 2.70 -11.30 -4.71
C HIS A 60 2.12 -9.93 -5.03
N ILE A 61 2.99 -8.97 -5.31
CA ILE A 61 2.65 -7.63 -5.76
C ILE A 61 3.70 -7.17 -6.77
N ALA A 62 3.24 -6.62 -7.88
CA ALA A 62 4.11 -6.07 -8.92
C ALA A 62 3.48 -4.76 -9.44
N ALA A 63 4.33 -3.81 -9.79
CA ALA A 63 3.99 -2.49 -10.32
C ALA A 63 4.99 -2.08 -11.38
#